data_AF-A0A0G0NI64-F1
#
_entry.id   AF-A0A0G0NI64-F1
#
_cell.length_a   1.000
_cell.length_b   1.000
_cell.length_c   1.000
_cell.angle_alpha   90.00
_cell.angle_beta   90.00
_cell.angle_gamma   90.00
#
_symmetry.space_group_name_H-M   'P 1'
#
loop_
_entity.id
_entity.type
_entity.pdbx_description
1 polymer ?
#
loop_
_entity_poly.entity_id
_entity_poly.type
_entity_poly.pdbx_seq_one_letter_code
_entity_poly.pdbx_strand_id
1 'polypeptide(L)'
;MNTAVINIKTNPEVKAKAQKIAEELGFSLSSLINGYLRSLVKTKAVHFNTSEKPTDYLIQALKESEKDRRAGRIVSFKNLKDEMDYLDKMIADDKNKKN
;
A
#
# COMPACT_ATOMS: atom_id res chain seq x y z
N MET A 1 31.04 3.74 18.42
CA MET A 1 30.21 3.18 17.33
C MET A 1 30.40 1.67 17.31
N ASN A 2 29.33 0.89 17.44
CA ASN A 2 29.41 -0.56 17.30
C ASN A 2 28.80 -0.93 15.94
N THR A 3 29.66 -1.09 14.94
CA THR A 3 29.27 -1.38 13.55
C THR A 3 29.82 -2.73 13.14
N ALA A 4 28.97 -3.58 12.58
CA ALA A 4 29.38 -4.85 11.97
C ALA A 4 29.48 -4.70 10.45
N VAL A 5 30.44 -5.39 9.84
CA VAL A 5 30.61 -5.40 8.38
C VAL A 5 29.76 -6.52 7.79
N ILE A 6 28.99 -6.20 6.74
CA ILE A 6 28.17 -7.16 5.99
C ILE A 6 28.72 -7.23 4.56
N ASN A 7 29.25 -8.41 4.19
CA ASN A 7 29.73 -8.69 2.83
C ASN A 7 28.71 -9.54 2.08
N ILE A 8 28.13 -8.99 1.00
CA ILE A 8 27.10 -9.65 0.20
C ILE A 8 27.59 -9.78 -1.24
N LYS A 9 27.54 -11.00 -1.78
CA LYS A 9 27.70 -11.25 -3.22
C LYS A 9 26.36 -11.03 -3.92
N THR A 10 26.36 -10.27 -5.01
CA THR A 10 25.17 -10.04 -5.83
C THR A 10 25.59 -9.85 -7.29
N ASN A 11 24.64 -9.90 -8.20
CA ASN A 11 24.87 -9.62 -9.61
C ASN A 11 25.31 -8.14 -9.79
N PRO A 12 26.40 -7.84 -10.53
CA PRO A 12 26.88 -6.47 -10.75
C PRO A 12 25.82 -5.53 -11.35
N GLU A 13 25.00 -6.01 -12.27
CA GLU A 13 23.94 -5.20 -12.88
C GLU A 13 22.84 -4.85 -11.88
N VAL A 14 22.47 -5.80 -11.02
CA VAL A 14 21.47 -5.57 -9.95
C VAL A 14 22.00 -4.54 -8.97
N LYS A 15 23.29 -4.62 -8.60
CA LYS A 15 23.93 -3.64 -7.73
C LYS A 15 23.90 -2.24 -8.35
N ALA A 16 24.27 -2.11 -9.62
CA ALA A 16 24.29 -0.83 -10.32
C ALA A 16 22.89 -0.21 -10.41
N LYS A 17 21.87 -1.01 -10.76
CA LYS A 17 20.46 -0.57 -10.81
C LYS A 17 19.96 -0.14 -9.42
N ALA A 18 20.20 -0.94 -8.39
CA ALA A 18 19.79 -0.61 -7.02
C ALA A 18 20.47 0.67 -6.50
N GLN A 19 21.75 0.87 -6.84
CA GLN A 19 22.47 2.08 -6.48
C GLN A 19 21.89 3.33 -7.15
N LYS A 20 21.59 3.26 -8.45
CA LYS A 20 20.95 4.36 -9.18
C LYS A 20 19.59 4.74 -8.56
N ILE A 21 18.76 3.74 -8.25
CA ILE A 21 17.47 3.96 -7.58
C ILE A 21 17.66 4.61 -6.20
N ALA A 22 18.66 4.18 -5.43
CA ALA A 22 18.96 4.78 -4.14
C ALA A 22 19.33 6.27 -4.29
N GLU A 23 20.18 6.60 -5.25
CA GLU A 23 20.61 7.97 -5.55
C GLU A 23 19.44 8.85 -6.01
N GLU A 24 18.56 8.33 -6.89
CA GLU A 24 17.33 9.01 -7.32
C GLU A 24 16.40 9.33 -6.13
N LEU A 25 16.40 8.47 -5.10
CA LEU A 25 15.63 8.68 -3.86
C LEU A 25 16.37 9.53 -2.82
N GLY A 26 17.60 9.99 -3.10
CA GLY A 26 18.40 10.80 -2.17
C GLY A 26 19.06 10.00 -1.04
N PHE A 27 19.23 8.68 -1.19
CA PHE A 27 19.85 7.80 -0.20
C PHE A 27 21.10 7.10 -0.75
N SER A 28 22.01 6.73 0.15
CA SER A 28 23.04 5.74 -0.19
C SER A 28 22.43 4.33 -0.21
N LEU A 29 22.99 3.43 -1.04
CA LEU A 29 22.57 2.02 -1.04
C LEU A 29 22.73 1.37 0.35
N SER A 30 23.81 1.71 1.07
CA SER A 30 24.04 1.24 2.44
C SER A 30 22.98 1.72 3.44
N SER A 31 22.50 2.96 3.29
CA SER A 31 21.42 3.50 4.12
C SER A 31 20.12 2.72 3.92
N LEU A 32 19.78 2.38 2.68
CA LEU A 32 18.60 1.57 2.37
C LEU A 32 18.71 0.14 2.90
N ILE A 33 19.88 -0.51 2.75
CA ILE A 33 20.11 -1.85 3.32
C ILE A 33 19.94 -1.83 4.84
N ASN A 34 20.51 -0.83 5.53
CA ASN A 34 20.33 -0.67 6.97
C ASN A 34 18.86 -0.40 7.35
N GLY A 35 18.15 0.42 6.57
CA GLY A 35 16.72 0.65 6.75
C GLY A 35 15.90 -0.63 6.61
N TYR A 36 16.19 -1.45 5.59
CA TYR A 36 15.53 -2.73 5.38
C TYR A 36 15.79 -3.71 6.54
N LEU A 37 17.04 -3.82 7.01
CA LEU A 37 17.37 -4.66 8.17
C LEU A 37 16.60 -4.24 9.43
N ARG A 38 16.48 -2.92 9.68
CA ARG A 38 15.68 -2.41 10.81
C ARG A 38 14.20 -2.74 10.65
N SER A 39 13.67 -2.59 9.43
CA SER A 39 12.28 -2.94 9.12
C SER A 39 12.04 -4.42 9.38
N LEU A 40 12.91 -5.30 8.86
CA LEU A 40 12.84 -6.74 9.05
C LEU A 40 12.81 -7.13 10.54
N VAL A 41 13.68 -6.53 11.36
CA VAL A 41 13.71 -6.79 12.82
C VAL A 41 12.41 -6.34 13.49
N LYS A 42 11.85 -5.20 13.06
CA LYS A 42 10.62 -4.62 13.64
C LYS A 42 9.36 -5.39 13.23
N THR A 43 9.21 -5.69 11.95
CA THR A 43 7.98 -6.28 11.39
C THR A 43 8.01 -7.79 11.38
N LYS A 44 9.19 -8.41 11.43
CA LYS A 44 9.40 -9.85 11.24
C LYS A 44 8.76 -10.39 9.96
N ALA A 45 8.66 -9.55 8.93
CA ALA A 45 8.03 -9.86 7.66
C ALA A 45 8.96 -9.51 6.49
N VAL A 46 8.82 -10.25 5.39
CA VAL A 46 9.52 -10.01 4.13
C VAL A 46 8.48 -9.67 3.07
N HIS A 47 8.71 -8.59 2.33
CA HIS A 47 7.82 -8.14 1.27
C HIS A 47 8.45 -8.42 -0.09
N PHE A 48 7.85 -9.35 -0.84
CA PHE A 48 8.11 -9.51 -2.25
C PHE A 48 6.92 -8.96 -3.01
N ASN A 49 7.16 -7.93 -3.82
CA ASN A 49 6.12 -7.40 -4.69
C ASN A 49 6.46 -7.76 -6.14
N THR A 50 5.55 -8.43 -6.82
CA THR A 50 5.54 -8.55 -8.28
C THR A 50 4.63 -7.47 -8.81
N SER A 51 5.08 -6.65 -9.77
CA SER A 51 4.31 -5.56 -10.38
C SER A 51 2.80 -5.78 -10.30
N GLU A 52 2.14 -5.06 -9.38
CA GLU A 52 0.70 -5.17 -9.18
C GLU A 52 0.01 -4.53 -10.37
N LYS A 53 -0.60 -5.35 -11.22
CA LYS A 53 -1.54 -4.89 -12.24
C LYS A 53 -2.94 -4.97 -11.62
N PRO A 54 -3.73 -3.88 -11.66
CA PRO A 54 -5.12 -3.92 -11.21
C PRO A 54 -5.87 -5.07 -11.88
N THR A 55 -6.64 -5.83 -11.11
CA THR A 55 -7.52 -6.86 -11.67
C THR A 55 -8.62 -6.20 -12.50
N ASP A 56 -9.22 -6.94 -13.44
CA ASP A 56 -10.36 -6.44 -14.20
C ASP A 56 -11.51 -5.98 -13.29
N TYR A 57 -11.72 -6.70 -12.18
CA TYR A 57 -12.66 -6.32 -11.13
C TYR A 57 -12.32 -4.94 -10.53
N LEU A 58 -11.07 -4.70 -10.15
CA LEU A 58 -10.65 -3.41 -9.59
C LEU A 58 -10.80 -2.28 -10.61
N ILE A 59 -10.47 -2.53 -11.88
CA ILE A 59 -10.66 -1.56 -12.97
C ILE A 59 -12.15 -1.22 -13.14
N GLN A 60 -13.03 -2.22 -13.10
CA GLN A 60 -14.47 -2.01 -13.21
C GLN A 60 -15.03 -1.25 -12.00
N ALA A 61 -14.63 -1.62 -10.78
CA ALA A 61 -15.03 -0.94 -9.55
C ALA A 61 -14.63 0.54 -9.54
N LEU A 62 -13.41 0.86 -10.00
CA LEU A 62 -12.94 2.25 -10.14
C LEU A 62 -13.76 3.03 -11.18
N LYS A 63 -14.11 2.40 -12.31
CA LYS A 63 -14.97 3.02 -13.35
C LYS A 63 -16.38 3.30 -12.83
N GLU A 64 -16.93 2.37 -12.05
CA GLU A 64 -18.25 2.54 -11.41
C GLU A 64 -18.22 3.67 -10.38
N SER A 65 -17.24 3.67 -9.48
CA SER A 65 -17.05 4.74 -8.50
C SER A 65 -16.93 6.12 -9.14
N GLU A 66 -16.18 6.25 -10.25
CA GLU A 66 -16.06 7.52 -10.97
C GLU A 66 -17.38 7.96 -11.61
N LYS A 67 -18.21 7.04 -12.11
CA LYS A 67 -19.56 7.34 -12.59
C LYS A 67 -20.46 7.82 -11.44
N ASP A 68 -20.41 7.14 -10.30
CA ASP A 68 -21.21 7.50 -9.11
C ASP A 68 -20.85 8.87 -8.58
N ARG A 69 -19.56 9.17 -8.50
CA ARG A 69 -19.04 10.48 -8.11
C ARG A 69 -19.56 11.58 -9.04
N ARG A 70 -19.54 11.36 -10.36
CA ARG A 70 -20.07 12.33 -11.34
C ARG A 70 -21.58 12.49 -11.28
N ALA A 71 -22.30 11.40 -11.00
CA ALA A 71 -23.75 11.39 -10.86
C ALA A 71 -24.23 11.90 -9.49
N GLY A 72 -23.33 12.25 -8.57
CA GLY A 72 -23.68 12.65 -7.21
C GLY A 72 -24.21 11.51 -6.34
N ARG A 73 -24.04 10.24 -6.76
CA ARG A 73 -24.39 9.04 -6.00
C ARG A 73 -23.32 8.70 -4.97
N ILE A 74 -22.90 9.71 -4.22
CA ILE A 74 -21.86 9.60 -3.19
C ILE A 74 -22.40 10.13 -1.87
N VAL A 75 -21.93 9.54 -0.78
CA VAL A 75 -22.18 10.02 0.57
C VAL A 75 -20.84 10.48 1.13
N SER A 76 -20.81 11.66 1.73
CA SER A 76 -19.63 12.22 2.36
C SER A 76 -19.96 12.60 3.80
N PHE A 77 -19.03 12.37 4.71
CA PHE A 77 -19.22 12.57 6.14
C PHE A 77 -18.22 13.61 6.66
N LYS A 78 -18.66 14.46 7.60
CA LYS A 78 -17.79 15.46 8.22
C LYS A 78 -17.10 14.95 9.49
N ASN A 79 -17.60 13.85 10.06
CA ASN A 79 -17.07 13.22 11.26
C ASN A 79 -17.35 11.72 11.23
N LEU A 80 -16.60 10.97 12.05
CA LEU A 80 -16.69 9.52 12.14
C LEU A 80 -18.05 9.03 12.64
N LYS A 81 -18.72 9.78 13.52
CA LYS A 81 -20.00 9.37 14.10
C LYS A 81 -21.08 9.26 13.02
N ASP A 82 -21.16 10.25 12.14
CA ASP A 82 -22.13 10.26 11.03
C ASP A 82 -21.88 9.12 10.03
N GLU A 83 -20.61 8.78 9.80
CA GLU A 83 -20.21 7.65 8.94
C GLU A 83 -20.65 6.31 9.55
N MET A 84 -20.39 6.11 10.85
CA MET A 84 -20.78 4.88 11.55
C MET A 84 -22.30 4.72 11.59
N ASP A 85 -23.04 5.78 11.93
CA ASP A 85 -24.50 5.76 11.98
C ASP A 85 -25.11 5.45 10.58
N TYR A 86 -24.45 5.88 9.49
CA TYR A 86 -24.86 5.54 8.13
C TYR A 86 -24.61 4.07 7.79
N LEU A 87 -23.44 3.53 8.13
CA LEU A 87 -23.10 2.12 7.89
C LEU A 87 -24.01 1.18 8.67
N ASP A 88 -24.32 1.51 9.94
CA ASP A 88 -25.23 0.71 10.77
C ASP A 88 -26.64 0.64 10.17
N LYS A 89 -27.15 1.76 9.66
CA LYS A 89 -28.44 1.79 8.94
C LYS A 89 -28.40 0.92 7.69
N MET A 90 -27.34 1.04 6.88
CA MET A 90 -27.20 0.25 5.66
C MET A 90 -27.14 -1.26 5.96
N ILE A 91 -26.44 -1.66 7.02
CA ILE A 91 -26.37 -3.06 7.47
C ILE A 91 -27.75 -3.55 7.95
N ALA A 92 -28.48 -2.73 8.69
CA ALA A 92 -29.82 -3.06 9.17
C ALA A 92 -30.83 -3.23 8.00
N ASP A 93 -30.80 -2.31 7.03
CA ASP A 93 -31.65 -2.36 5.84
C ASP A 93 -31.37 -3.60 4.98
N ASP A 94 -30.10 -3.99 4.86
CA ASP A 94 -29.70 -5.17 4.08
C ASP A 94 -30.13 -6.48 4.76
N LYS A 95 -30.16 -6.52 6.10
CA LYS A 95 -30.73 -7.62 6.88
C LYS A 95 -32.24 -7.72 6.71
N ASN A 96 -32.94 -6.59 6.71
CA ASN A 96 -34.40 -6.55 6.57
C ASN A 96 -34.88 -6.94 5.16
N LYS A 97 -34.07 -6.72 4.11
CA LYS A 97 -34.38 -7.14 2.73
C LYS A 97 -34.18 -8.63 2.45
N LYS A 98 -33.49 -9.35 3.34
CA LYS A 98 -33.20 -10.79 3.22
C LYS A 98 -34.21 -11.68 3.96
N ASN A 99 -35.14 -11.08 4.71
CA ASN A 99 -36.32 -11.73 5.32
C ASN A 99 -37.56 -11.44 4.47
#